data_AF-A0A7Y0TNW2-F1
#
_entry.id   AF-A0A7Y0TNW2-F1
#
_cell.length_a   1.000
_cell.length_b   1.000
_cell.length_c   1.000
_cell.angle_alpha   90.00
_cell.angle_beta   90.00
_cell.angle_gamma   90.00
#
_symmetry.space_group_name_H-M   'P 1'
#
loop_
_entity.id
_entity.type
_entity.pdbx_description
1 polymer ?
#
loop_
_entity_poly.entity_id
_entity_poly.type
_entity_poly.pdbx_seq_one_letter_code
_entity_poly.pdbx_strand_id
1 'polypeptide(L)'
;MGTTDDYSTGRVLENIRKALHVFDSTEGSLNNNEQAVRIQKKIQEFEPRILSFPEASVYIRKASIIALGERVCRALHPGSVSTESVFLDELAEAMISSGQARLASIEDAEQTLKKHSSRPLIISMVSGRYQEICASYPPDCVYWRAEKRGLHCLKHKNS
;
A
#
# COMPACT_ATOMS: atom_id res chain seq x y z
N MET A 1 -3.17 12.84 2.31
CA MET A 1 -3.77 11.64 1.70
C MET A 1 -2.98 11.33 0.44
N GLY A 2 -2.75 10.06 0.09
CA GLY A 2 -2.16 9.74 -1.22
C GLY A 2 -3.16 10.00 -2.35
N THR A 3 -2.73 10.70 -3.40
CA THR A 3 -3.54 10.96 -4.59
C THR A 3 -3.06 10.14 -5.78
N THR A 4 -3.92 9.94 -6.77
CA THR A 4 -3.52 9.32 -8.06
C THR A 4 -2.37 10.07 -8.73
N ASP A 5 -2.30 11.40 -8.59
CA ASP A 5 -1.16 12.22 -9.05
C ASP A 5 0.13 11.91 -8.27
N ASP A 6 0.06 11.73 -6.95
CA ASP A 6 1.24 11.37 -6.15
C ASP A 6 1.81 10.01 -6.54
N TYR A 7 0.96 9.06 -6.93
CA TYR A 7 1.38 7.76 -7.40
C TYR A 7 2.00 7.85 -8.79
N SER A 8 1.29 8.43 -9.76
CA SER A 8 1.73 8.53 -11.15
C SER A 8 3.02 9.35 -11.34
N THR A 9 3.24 10.37 -10.50
CA THR A 9 4.47 11.21 -10.51
C THR A 9 5.59 10.65 -9.63
N GLY A 10 5.33 9.59 -8.85
CA GLY A 10 6.30 9.00 -7.92
C GLY A 10 6.50 9.76 -6.60
N ARG A 11 5.78 10.88 -6.35
CA ARG A 11 5.85 11.62 -5.08
C ARG A 11 5.44 10.76 -3.87
N VAL A 12 4.60 9.75 -4.08
CA VAL A 12 4.26 8.76 -3.03
C VAL A 12 5.51 8.04 -2.51
N LEU A 13 6.47 7.73 -3.38
CA LEU A 13 7.73 7.06 -3.00
C LEU A 13 8.56 7.97 -2.10
N GLU A 14 8.66 9.26 -2.42
CA GLU A 14 9.41 10.22 -1.60
C GLU A 14 8.79 10.41 -0.22
N ASN A 15 7.46 10.48 -0.15
CA ASN A 15 6.73 10.61 1.11
C ASN A 15 6.94 9.39 2.00
N ILE A 16 6.87 8.18 1.42
CA ILE A 16 7.10 6.94 2.18
C ILE A 16 8.57 6.81 2.58
N ARG A 17 9.52 7.18 1.72
CA ARG A 17 10.95 7.22 2.06
C ARG A 17 11.23 8.09 3.28
N LYS A 18 10.61 9.29 3.35
CA LYS A 18 10.73 10.18 4.51
C LYS A 18 10.18 9.54 5.78
N ALA A 19 9.05 8.83 5.71
CA ALA A 19 8.50 8.11 6.86
C ALA A 19 9.41 6.97 7.31
N LEU A 20 9.90 6.15 6.38
CA LEU A 20 10.82 5.04 6.65
C LEU A 20 12.12 5.53 7.30
N HIS A 21 12.69 6.64 6.81
CA HIS A 21 13.88 7.22 7.41
C HIS A 21 13.68 7.57 8.89
N VAL A 22 12.52 8.11 9.27
CA VAL A 22 12.20 8.40 10.67
C VAL A 22 12.05 7.11 11.48
N PHE A 23 11.45 6.07 10.92
CA PHE A 23 11.32 4.78 11.59
C PHE A 23 12.66 4.08 11.81
N ASP A 24 13.60 4.27 10.89
CA ASP A 24 14.92 3.61 10.93
C ASP A 24 15.96 4.41 11.74
N SER A 25 15.80 5.73 11.86
CA SER A 25 16.72 6.63 12.59
C SER A 25 16.36 6.86 14.05
N THR A 26 15.25 6.29 14.53
CA THR A 26 14.78 6.48 15.91
C THR A 26 14.47 5.12 16.56
N GLU A 27 14.79 4.98 17.84
CA GLU A 27 14.44 3.81 18.64
C GLU A 27 13.19 4.09 19.52
N GLY A 28 12.61 3.05 20.16
CA GLY A 28 11.50 3.21 21.11
C GLY A 28 10.10 3.47 20.50
N SER A 29 9.13 3.95 21.28
CA SER A 29 7.80 4.30 20.74
C SER A 29 7.82 5.70 20.13
N LEU A 30 7.04 5.91 19.07
CA LEU A 30 6.87 7.23 18.45
C LEU A 30 5.67 8.02 18.98
N ASN A 31 5.01 7.57 20.04
CA ASN A 31 3.67 8.04 20.40
C ASN A 31 3.57 9.53 20.84
N ASN A 32 4.68 10.24 21.04
CA ASN A 32 4.68 11.58 21.65
C ASN A 32 5.62 12.62 21.01
N ASN A 33 6.11 12.43 19.78
CA ASN A 33 6.88 13.48 19.09
C ASN A 33 6.08 14.09 17.91
N GLU A 34 6.22 15.41 17.68
CA GLU A 34 5.42 16.13 16.66
C GLU A 34 5.58 15.54 15.25
N GLN A 35 6.76 15.03 14.94
CA GLN A 35 7.07 14.42 13.65
C GLN A 35 6.30 13.11 13.45
N ALA A 36 6.17 12.30 14.49
CA ALA A 36 5.40 11.08 14.50
C ALA A 36 3.91 11.34 14.40
N VAL A 37 3.39 12.37 15.07
CA VAL A 37 1.98 12.79 14.92
C VAL A 37 1.69 13.14 13.45
N ARG A 38 2.62 13.84 12.78
CA ARG A 38 2.47 14.16 11.35
C ARG A 38 2.52 12.92 10.47
N ILE A 39 3.44 11.99 10.74
CA ILE A 39 3.55 10.72 9.99
C ILE A 39 2.31 9.85 10.21
N GLN A 40 1.85 9.73 11.45
CA GLN A 40 0.66 8.97 11.82
C GLN A 40 -0.57 9.50 11.09
N LYS A 41 -0.80 10.82 11.12
CA LYS A 41 -1.89 11.44 10.35
C LYS A 41 -1.80 11.08 8.86
N LYS A 42 -0.61 11.21 8.26
CA LYS A 42 -0.41 10.88 6.84
C LYS A 42 -0.69 9.41 6.53
N ILE A 43 -0.26 8.49 7.38
CA ILE A 43 -0.50 7.05 7.22
C ILE A 43 -1.98 6.72 7.39
N GLN A 44 -2.64 7.34 8.37
CA GLN A 44 -4.07 7.12 8.64
C GLN A 44 -4.98 7.59 7.50
N GLU A 45 -4.57 8.59 6.72
CA GLU A 45 -5.31 9.04 5.52
C GLU A 45 -5.40 7.96 4.44
N PHE A 46 -4.51 6.96 4.44
CA PHE A 46 -4.62 5.80 3.55
C PHE A 46 -5.60 4.75 4.10
N GLU A 47 -6.10 4.91 5.32
CA GLU A 47 -6.94 3.95 6.04
C GLU A 47 -6.57 2.47 5.75
N PRO A 48 -5.32 2.04 6.01
CA PRO A 48 -4.86 0.74 5.57
C PRO A 48 -5.60 -0.38 6.34
N ARG A 49 -6.18 -1.32 5.60
CA ARG A 49 -6.93 -2.45 6.17
C ARG A 49 -6.33 -3.78 5.78
N ILE A 50 -6.22 -4.69 6.75
CA ILE A 50 -5.82 -6.07 6.49
C ILE A 50 -7.03 -6.81 5.91
N LEU A 51 -6.83 -7.47 4.77
CA LEU A 51 -7.84 -8.27 4.09
C LEU A 51 -7.47 -9.76 4.09
N SER A 52 -8.50 -10.60 4.15
CA SER A 52 -8.43 -11.96 3.64
C SER A 52 -8.49 -11.98 2.10
N PHE A 53 -8.06 -13.09 1.49
CA PHE A 53 -8.16 -13.24 0.03
C PHE A 53 -9.60 -13.09 -0.50
N PRO A 54 -10.64 -13.73 0.10
CA PRO A 54 -12.02 -13.53 -0.34
C PRO A 54 -12.47 -12.07 -0.29
N GLU A 55 -12.03 -11.30 0.71
CA GLU A 55 -12.35 -9.87 0.78
C GLU A 55 -11.65 -9.07 -0.31
N ALA A 56 -10.37 -9.35 -0.58
CA ALA A 56 -9.65 -8.71 -1.68
C ALA A 56 -10.30 -9.00 -3.05
N SER A 57 -10.74 -10.24 -3.29
CA SER A 57 -11.48 -10.63 -4.50
C SER A 57 -12.77 -9.82 -4.69
N VAL A 58 -13.45 -9.42 -3.62
CA VAL A 58 -14.67 -8.58 -3.75
C VAL A 58 -14.33 -7.21 -4.34
N TYR A 59 -13.21 -6.59 -3.96
CA TYR A 59 -12.79 -5.32 -4.53
C TYR A 59 -12.37 -5.49 -5.99
N ILE A 60 -11.55 -6.51 -6.29
CA ILE A 60 -11.07 -6.79 -7.65
C ILE A 60 -12.24 -6.99 -8.62
N ARG A 61 -13.22 -7.83 -8.27
CA ARG A 61 -14.35 -8.15 -9.14
C ARG A 61 -15.34 -7.00 -9.36
N LYS A 62 -15.28 -5.96 -8.51
CA LYS A 62 -16.13 -4.76 -8.62
C LYS A 62 -15.43 -3.62 -9.35
N ALA A 63 -14.11 -3.69 -9.53
CA ALA A 63 -13.36 -2.65 -10.19
C ALA A 63 -13.69 -2.61 -11.68
N SER A 64 -13.74 -1.40 -12.24
CA SER A 64 -13.99 -1.18 -13.67
C SER A 64 -12.73 -1.38 -14.50
N ILE A 65 -11.58 -1.03 -13.92
CA ILE A 65 -10.25 -1.24 -14.51
C ILE A 65 -9.29 -1.73 -13.43
N ILE A 66 -8.36 -2.60 -13.83
CA ILE A 66 -7.40 -3.24 -12.95
C ILE A 66 -6.02 -3.13 -13.60
N ALA A 67 -5.02 -2.76 -12.79
CA ALA A 67 -3.63 -2.76 -13.22
C ALA A 67 -2.75 -3.51 -12.23
N LEU A 68 -1.66 -4.07 -12.74
CA LEU A 68 -0.60 -4.67 -11.95
C LEU A 68 0.68 -3.84 -12.11
N GLY A 69 1.31 -3.49 -11.01
CA GLY A 69 2.57 -2.77 -11.02
C GLY A 69 3.41 -3.05 -9.79
N GLU A 70 4.62 -2.49 -9.78
CA GLU A 70 5.54 -2.69 -8.67
C GLU A 70 4.97 -2.10 -7.37
N ARG A 71 5.08 -2.83 -6.26
CA ARG A 71 4.70 -2.27 -4.96
C ARG A 71 5.61 -1.09 -4.61
N VAL A 72 5.04 -0.04 -4.01
CA VAL A 72 5.82 1.09 -3.48
C VAL A 72 6.99 0.66 -2.59
N CYS A 73 6.77 -0.28 -1.66
CA CYS A 73 7.82 -0.74 -0.77
C CYS A 73 8.95 -1.49 -1.50
N ARG A 74 8.65 -2.14 -2.64
CA ARG A 74 9.65 -2.81 -3.47
C ARG A 74 10.48 -1.78 -4.25
N ALA A 75 9.83 -0.76 -4.81
CA ALA A 75 10.52 0.36 -5.47
C ALA A 75 11.49 1.09 -4.52
N LEU A 76 11.16 1.15 -3.22
CA LEU A 76 12.02 1.73 -2.18
C LEU A 76 13.10 0.78 -1.65
N HIS A 77 12.90 -0.53 -1.78
CA HIS A 77 13.83 -1.56 -1.35
C HIS A 77 14.11 -2.55 -2.50
N PRO A 78 15.03 -2.21 -3.43
CA PRO A 78 15.37 -3.06 -4.59
C PRO A 78 15.95 -4.44 -4.24
N GLY A 79 16.16 -4.77 -2.97
CA GLY A 79 16.44 -6.12 -2.46
C GLY A 79 15.24 -6.89 -1.89
N SER A 80 14.09 -6.24 -1.66
CA SER A 80 12.84 -6.87 -1.17
C SER A 80 12.37 -8.00 -2.08
N VAL A 81 11.55 -8.92 -1.58
CA VAL A 81 10.94 -9.93 -2.46
C VAL A 81 10.09 -9.26 -3.55
N SER A 82 10.27 -9.69 -4.80
CA SER A 82 9.45 -9.24 -5.92
C SER A 82 8.00 -9.63 -5.69
N THR A 83 7.15 -8.63 -5.61
CA THR A 83 5.69 -8.74 -5.48
C THR A 83 5.10 -7.54 -6.21
N GLU A 84 3.92 -7.73 -6.81
CA GLU A 84 3.16 -6.66 -7.46
C GLU A 84 2.04 -6.17 -6.53
N SER A 85 1.65 -4.90 -6.69
CA SER A 85 0.39 -4.34 -6.20
C SER A 85 -0.67 -4.49 -7.28
N VAL A 86 -1.91 -4.71 -6.87
CA VAL A 86 -3.12 -4.58 -7.69
C VAL A 86 -3.66 -3.17 -7.49
N PHE A 87 -3.71 -2.40 -8.55
CA PHE A 87 -4.36 -1.09 -8.59
C PHE A 87 -5.76 -1.23 -9.19
N LEU A 88 -6.72 -0.47 -8.68
CA LEU A 88 -8.13 -0.48 -9.10
C LEU A 88 -8.56 0.91 -9.58
N ASP A 89 -9.53 0.94 -10.49
CA ASP A 89 -10.26 2.15 -10.90
C ASP A 89 -9.33 3.30 -11.35
N GLU A 90 -9.56 4.53 -10.87
CA GLU A 90 -8.78 5.71 -11.28
C GLU A 90 -7.28 5.58 -10.99
N LEU A 91 -6.91 4.85 -9.93
CA LEU A 91 -5.49 4.58 -9.67
C LEU A 91 -4.90 3.67 -10.73
N ALA A 92 -5.63 2.64 -11.18
CA ALA A 92 -5.17 1.78 -12.26
C ALA A 92 -4.95 2.58 -13.56
N GLU A 93 -5.89 3.44 -13.93
CA GLU A 93 -5.76 4.31 -15.11
C GLU A 93 -4.54 5.23 -15.01
N ALA A 94 -4.34 5.87 -13.86
CA ALA A 94 -3.21 6.77 -13.65
C ALA A 94 -1.86 6.04 -13.74
N MET A 95 -1.76 4.86 -13.14
CA MET A 95 -0.54 4.05 -13.13
C MET A 95 -0.21 3.44 -14.51
N ILE A 96 -1.24 3.08 -15.29
CA ILE A 96 -1.05 2.66 -16.69
C ILE A 96 -0.57 3.84 -17.53
N SER A 97 -1.23 5.00 -17.39
CA SER A 97 -0.92 6.20 -18.18
C SER A 97 0.49 6.74 -17.91
N SER A 98 1.01 6.58 -16.69
CA SER A 98 2.39 6.92 -16.34
C SER A 98 3.42 5.87 -16.75
N GLY A 99 2.99 4.71 -17.29
CA GLY A 99 3.87 3.61 -17.67
C GLY A 99 4.43 2.80 -16.50
N GLN A 100 3.86 2.96 -15.29
CA GLN A 100 4.32 2.30 -14.06
C GLN A 100 3.57 0.99 -13.76
N ALA A 101 2.45 0.75 -14.44
CA ALA A 101 1.68 -0.47 -14.33
C ALA A 101 1.20 -0.94 -15.71
N ARG A 102 0.86 -2.22 -15.80
CA ARG A 102 0.23 -2.83 -16.97
C ARG A 102 -1.24 -3.12 -16.66
N LEU A 103 -2.08 -3.00 -17.68
CA LEU A 103 -3.47 -3.49 -17.62
C LEU A 103 -3.48 -4.99 -17.26
N ALA A 104 -4.46 -5.41 -16.47
CA ALA A 104 -4.62 -6.78 -16.02
C ALA A 104 -6.09 -7.20 -16.00
N SER A 105 -6.35 -8.51 -16.13
CA SER A 105 -7.68 -9.07 -15.90
C SER A 105 -7.94 -9.33 -14.41
N ILE A 106 -9.19 -9.71 -14.09
CA ILE A 106 -9.57 -10.19 -12.74
C ILE A 106 -8.74 -11.44 -12.38
N GLU A 107 -8.59 -12.36 -13.32
CA GLU A 107 -7.85 -13.61 -13.12
C GLU A 107 -6.37 -13.34 -12.82
N ASP A 108 -5.74 -12.44 -13.59
CA ASP A 108 -4.36 -12.02 -13.38
C ASP A 108 -4.16 -11.45 -11.97
N ALA A 109 -5.05 -10.54 -11.55
CA ALA A 109 -4.96 -9.89 -10.25
C ALA A 109 -5.15 -10.90 -9.10
N GLU A 110 -6.17 -11.76 -9.18
CA GLU A 110 -6.39 -12.81 -8.18
C GLU A 110 -5.22 -13.80 -8.13
N GLN A 111 -4.67 -14.20 -9.27
CA GLN A 111 -3.52 -15.10 -9.33
C GLN A 111 -2.28 -14.47 -8.73
N THR A 112 -2.02 -13.18 -9.00
CA THR A 112 -0.92 -12.43 -8.39
C THR A 112 -1.02 -12.40 -6.87
N LEU A 113 -2.20 -12.16 -6.31
CA LEU A 113 -2.38 -12.20 -4.85
C LEU A 113 -2.23 -13.63 -4.29
N LYS A 114 -2.75 -14.65 -4.99
CA LYS A 114 -2.61 -16.06 -4.58
C LYS A 114 -1.17 -16.56 -4.55
N LYS A 115 -0.32 -16.12 -5.50
CA LYS A 115 1.12 -16.44 -5.52
C LYS A 115 1.83 -16.02 -4.23
N HIS A 116 1.26 -15.07 -3.50
CA HIS A 116 1.78 -14.54 -2.25
C HIS A 116 0.83 -14.81 -1.07
N SER A 117 0.08 -15.91 -1.08
CA SER A 117 -0.93 -16.26 -0.08
C SER A 117 -0.40 -16.39 1.36
N SER A 118 0.90 -16.62 1.55
CA SER A 118 1.55 -16.62 2.87
C SER A 118 1.73 -15.22 3.47
N ARG A 119 1.35 -14.17 2.74
CA ARG A 119 1.53 -12.76 3.14
C ARG A 119 0.21 -12.09 3.45
N PRO A 120 0.16 -11.21 4.48
CA PRO A 120 -1.03 -10.42 4.74
C PRO A 120 -1.34 -9.49 3.58
N LEU A 121 -2.59 -9.50 3.11
CA LEU A 121 -3.05 -8.53 2.12
C LEU A 121 -3.43 -7.23 2.83
N ILE A 122 -2.99 -6.11 2.28
CA ILE A 122 -3.38 -4.78 2.74
C ILE A 122 -4.07 -4.07 1.59
N ILE A 123 -5.21 -3.46 1.86
CA ILE A 123 -5.84 -2.48 0.99
C ILE A 123 -5.68 -1.07 1.57
N SER A 124 -5.43 -0.09 0.71
CA SER A 124 -5.32 1.33 1.10
C SER A 124 -6.15 2.24 0.21
N MET A 125 -6.62 3.33 0.80
CA MET A 125 -7.31 4.41 0.12
C MET A 125 -6.33 5.30 -0.64
N VAL A 126 -6.70 5.62 -1.87
CA VAL A 126 -6.06 6.62 -2.73
C VAL A 126 -7.17 7.47 -3.33
N SER A 127 -7.03 8.80 -3.26
CA SER A 127 -8.08 9.74 -3.70
C SER A 127 -9.48 9.42 -3.12
N GLY A 128 -9.54 9.08 -1.83
CA GLY A 128 -10.80 8.84 -1.10
C GLY A 128 -11.48 7.48 -1.34
N ARG A 129 -10.86 6.56 -2.10
CA ARG A 129 -11.39 5.21 -2.33
C ARG A 129 -10.32 4.14 -2.18
N TYR A 130 -10.74 2.95 -1.76
CA TYR A 130 -9.87 1.78 -1.68
C TYR A 130 -9.43 1.30 -3.06
N GLN A 131 -8.19 1.60 -3.44
CA GLN A 131 -7.73 1.45 -4.82
C GLN A 131 -6.36 0.76 -4.96
N GLU A 132 -5.63 0.49 -3.88
CA GLU A 132 -4.39 -0.30 -3.92
C GLU A 132 -4.54 -1.52 -3.01
N ILE A 133 -4.34 -2.72 -3.55
CA ILE A 133 -4.20 -3.96 -2.78
C ILE A 133 -2.79 -4.49 -2.97
N CYS A 134 -2.10 -4.80 -1.88
CA CYS A 134 -0.77 -5.40 -1.96
C CYS A 134 -0.62 -6.60 -1.04
N ALA A 135 0.13 -7.61 -1.50
CA ALA A 135 0.59 -8.71 -0.65
C ALA A 135 1.79 -8.23 0.17
N SER A 136 1.53 -7.62 1.33
CA SER A 136 2.51 -6.90 2.14
C SER A 136 3.67 -7.78 2.62
N TYR A 137 4.88 -7.21 2.72
CA TYR A 137 6.04 -7.91 3.28
C TYR A 137 6.44 -7.18 4.56
N PRO A 138 6.15 -7.73 5.75
CA PRO A 138 6.27 -7.00 7.01
C PRO A 138 7.62 -6.29 7.26
N PRO A 139 8.79 -6.87 6.91
CA PRO A 139 10.07 -6.19 7.11
C PRO A 139 10.23 -4.85 6.35
N ASP A 140 9.63 -4.74 5.16
CA ASP A 140 9.82 -3.60 4.26
C ASP A 140 8.57 -2.72 4.14
N CYS A 141 7.47 -3.12 4.77
CA CYS A 141 6.21 -2.42 4.66
C CYS A 141 6.13 -1.24 5.63
N VAL A 142 5.82 -0.06 5.10
CA VAL A 142 5.65 1.17 5.90
C VAL A 142 4.57 1.02 6.98
N TYR A 143 3.47 0.31 6.70
CA TYR A 143 2.39 0.11 7.66
C TYR A 143 2.81 -0.83 8.81
N TRP A 144 3.45 -1.96 8.49
CA TRP A 144 3.96 -2.87 9.51
C TRP A 144 5.07 -2.24 10.36
N ARG A 145 5.91 -1.39 9.77
CA ARG A 145 6.87 -0.58 10.53
C ARG A 145 6.15 0.42 11.44
N ALA A 146 5.12 1.11 10.96
CA ALA A 146 4.32 2.01 11.78
C ALA A 146 3.64 1.29 12.97
N GLU A 147 3.12 0.07 12.77
CA GLU A 147 2.62 -0.78 13.87
C GLU A 147 3.69 -1.06 14.92
N LYS A 148 4.88 -1.49 14.47
CA LYS A 148 6.02 -1.78 15.36
C LYS A 148 6.44 -0.57 16.19
N ARG A 149 6.19 0.65 15.70
CA ARG A 149 6.51 1.92 16.37
C ARG A 149 5.36 2.44 17.27
N GLY A 150 4.25 1.72 17.36
CA GLY A 150 3.09 2.05 18.22
C GLY A 150 2.06 3.00 17.60
N LEU A 151 2.11 3.22 16.28
CA LEU A 151 1.22 4.18 15.61
C LEU A 151 -0.18 3.62 15.29
N HIS A 152 -0.37 2.29 15.40
CA HIS A 152 -1.66 1.59 15.31
C HIS A 152 -2.54 2.06 14.14
N CYS A 153 -2.03 1.90 12.92
CA CYS A 153 -2.67 2.29 11.67
C CYS A 153 -3.44 1.15 10.97
N LEU A 154 -3.08 -0.11 11.18
CA LEU A 154 -3.70 -1.27 10.53
C LEU A 154 -4.96 -1.68 11.29
N LYS A 155 -6.07 -1.70 10.55
CA LYS A 155 -7.36 -2.19 11.06
C LYS A 155 -7.77 -3.48 10.35
N HIS A 156 -8.50 -4.36 11.03
CA HIS A 156 -9.27 -5.37 10.32
C HIS A 156 -10.60 -4.76 9.88
N LYS A 157 -11.23 -5.31 8.84
CA LYS A 157 -12.54 -4.85 8.36
C LYS A 157 -13.63 -4.90 9.44
N ASN A 158 -13.44 -5.73 10.47
CA ASN A 158 -14.36 -5.91 11.60
C ASN A 158 -13.84 -5.29 12.92
N SER A 159 -12.84 -4.40 12.87
CA SER A 159 -12.30 -3.66 14.02
C SER A 159 -12.97 -2.31 14.21
#